data_AF-A0A842UKQ3-F1
#
_entry.id   AF-A0A842UKQ3-F1
#
_cell.length_a   1.000
_cell.length_b   1.000
_cell.length_c   1.000
_cell.angle_alpha   90.00
_cell.angle_beta   90.00
_cell.angle_gamma   90.00
#
_symmetry.space_group_name_H-M   'P 1'
#
loop_
_entity.id
_entity.type
_entity.pdbx_description
1 polymer ?
#
loop_
_entity_poly.entity_id
_entity_poly.type
_entity_poly.pdbx_seq_one_letter_code
_entity_poly.pdbx_strand_id
1 'polypeptide(L)' 'LGVKDIRLGPTLPSFLTPNVMQLLADKFDIKPITTPEQDLKKILGEPPKNQKKIFM' A
#
# COMPACT_ATOMS: atom_id res chain seq x y z
N LEU A 1 5.83 -18.03 3.80
CA LEU A 1 6.28 -16.62 3.78
C LEU A 1 5.33 -15.68 4.53
N GLY A 2 4.01 -15.92 4.58
CA GLY A 2 3.11 -15.26 5.54
C GLY A 2 2.97 -13.74 5.41
N VAL A 3 3.38 -13.17 4.27
CA VAL A 3 3.42 -11.73 4.01
C VAL A 3 1.99 -11.18 3.90
N LYS A 4 1.77 -10.01 4.50
CA LYS A 4 0.53 -9.23 4.49
C LYS A 4 0.85 -7.76 4.23
N ASP A 5 -0.19 -6.95 4.01
CA ASP A 5 -0.12 -5.50 3.70
C ASP A 5 0.60 -5.21 2.37
N ILE A 6 0.17 -5.90 1.32
CA ILE A 6 0.76 -5.81 -0.01
C ILE A 6 0.05 -4.70 -0.80
N ARG A 7 0.81 -3.74 -1.34
CA ARG A 7 0.31 -2.67 -2.22
C ARG A 7 0.44 -3.09 -3.69
N LEU A 8 -0.64 -3.03 -4.47
CA LEU A 8 -0.69 -3.44 -5.89
C LEU A 8 -1.18 -2.30 -6.79
N GLY A 9 -0.47 -2.00 -7.89
CA GLY A 9 -0.91 -1.00 -8.87
C GLY A 9 0.15 -0.64 -9.91
N PRO A 10 -0.10 0.35 -10.79
CA PRO A 10 -1.17 1.36 -10.72
C PRO A 10 -2.57 0.87 -11.10
N THR A 11 -2.66 -0.22 -11.86
CA THR A 11 -3.92 -0.86 -12.23
C THR A 11 -3.95 -2.29 -11.73
N LEU A 12 -5.16 -2.81 -11.48
CA LEU A 12 -5.33 -4.22 -11.15
C LEU A 12 -5.04 -5.07 -12.39
N PRO A 13 -4.37 -6.23 -12.22
CA PRO A 13 -4.20 -7.17 -13.32
C PRO A 13 -5.54 -7.59 -13.92
N SER A 14 -5.65 -7.57 -15.25
CA SER A 14 -6.91 -7.79 -15.99
C SER A 14 -7.51 -9.19 -15.81
N PHE A 15 -6.72 -10.16 -15.36
CA PHE A 15 -7.15 -11.52 -15.09
C PHE A 15 -7.73 -11.71 -13.68
N LEU A 16 -7.65 -10.70 -12.81
CA LEU A 16 -8.27 -10.76 -11.49
C LEU A 16 -9.74 -10.35 -11.59
N THR A 17 -10.62 -11.30 -11.30
CA THR A 17 -12.04 -11.00 -11.10
C THR A 17 -12.26 -10.31 -9.75
N PRO A 18 -13.36 -9.55 -9.58
CA PRO A 18 -13.68 -8.92 -8.31
C PRO A 18 -13.71 -9.90 -7.12
N ASN A 19 -14.21 -11.13 -7.34
CA ASN A 19 -14.29 -12.15 -6.29
C ASN A 19 -12.91 -12.66 -5.87
N VAL A 20 -12.00 -12.88 -6.83
CA VAL A 20 -10.62 -13.27 -6.51
C VAL A 20 -9.88 -12.13 -5.83
N MET A 21 -10.10 -10.89 -6.26
CA MET A 21 -9.54 -9.71 -5.62
C MET A 21 -9.99 -9.59 -4.15
N GLN A 22 -11.28 -9.81 -3.87
CA GLN A 22 -11.80 -9.78 -2.50
C GLN A 22 -11.16 -10.88 -1.64
N LEU A 23 -11.06 -12.11 -2.17
CA LEU A 23 -10.41 -13.22 -1.46
C LEU A 23 -8.94 -12.90 -1.11
N LEU A 24 -8.24 -12.24 -2.03
CA LEU A 24 -6.85 -11.82 -1.85
C LEU A 24 -6.71 -10.70 -0.83
N ALA A 25 -7.63 -9.72 -0.84
CA ALA A 25 -7.71 -8.68 0.17
C ALA A 25 -7.97 -9.27 1.57
N ASP A 26 -8.92 -10.20 1.70
CA ASP A 26 -9.29 -10.80 2.98
C ASP A 26 -8.17 -11.67 3.57
N LYS A 27 -7.44 -12.40 2.72
CA LYS A 27 -6.40 -13.35 3.17
C LYS A 27 -5.03 -12.70 3.36
N PHE A 28 -4.67 -11.76 2.52
CA PHE A 28 -3.31 -11.20 2.44
C PHE A 28 -3.25 -9.69 2.68
N ASP A 29 -4.38 -9.04 2.97
CA ASP A 29 -4.47 -7.60 3.18
C ASP A 29 -3.91 -6.82 1.96
N ILE A 30 -4.22 -7.31 0.76
CA ILE A 30 -3.84 -6.68 -0.51
C ILE A 30 -4.67 -5.41 -0.73
N LYS A 31 -4.00 -4.30 -1.04
CA LYS A 31 -4.61 -2.98 -1.23
C LYS A 31 -4.08 -2.33 -2.52
N PRO A 32 -4.89 -1.52 -3.22
CA PRO A 32 -4.39 -0.69 -4.31
C PRO A 32 -3.41 0.38 -3.79
N ILE A 33 -2.50 0.84 -4.64
CA ILE A 33 -1.69 2.06 -4.37
C ILE A 33 -2.57 3.31 -4.47
N THR A 34 -2.14 4.40 -3.84
CA THR A 34 -2.81 5.71 -3.86
C THR A 34 -1.88 6.76 -4.47
N THR A 35 -1.62 7.87 -3.78
CA THR A 35 -0.55 8.80 -4.16
C THR A 35 0.75 8.42 -3.46
N PRO A 36 1.92 8.75 -4.02
CA PRO A 36 3.20 8.49 -3.38
C PRO A 36 3.25 9.02 -1.94
N GLU A 37 2.74 10.22 -1.67
CA GLU A 37 2.77 10.85 -0.35
C GLU A 37 1.92 10.10 0.67
N GLN A 38 0.70 9.71 0.27
CA GLN A 38 -0.19 8.95 1.13
C GLN A 38 0.36 7.55 1.40
N ASP A 39 0.93 6.93 0.38
CA ASP A 39 1.44 5.57 0.50
C ASP A 39 2.68 5.52 1.38
N LEU A 40 3.63 6.44 1.19
CA LEU A 40 4.82 6.58 2.02
C LEU A 40 4.45 6.84 3.48
N LYS A 41 3.49 7.74 3.74
CA LYS A 41 3.02 8.02 5.11
C LYS A 41 2.43 6.78 5.78
N LYS A 42 1.68 5.96 5.05
CA LYS A 42 1.08 4.72 5.58
C LYS A 42 2.12 3.62 5.82
N ILE A 43 3.15 3.52 4.99
CA ILE A 43 4.17 2.45 5.05
C ILE A 43 5.25 2.75 6.08
N LEU A 44 5.74 4.00 6.10
CA LEU A 44 6.86 4.42 6.94
C LEU A 44 6.41 5.08 8.26
N GLY A 45 5.12 5.41 8.38
CA GLY A 45 4.58 6.23 9.46
C GLY A 45 4.74 7.73 9.20
N GLU A 46 4.27 8.56 10.14
CA GLU A 46 4.53 10.00 10.07
C GLU A 46 6.03 10.27 10.26
N PRO A 47 6.67 11.08 9.38
CA PRO A 47 8.04 11.49 9.60
C PRO A 47 8.11 12.24 10.94
N PRO A 48 9.11 11.96 11.79
CA PRO A 48 9.25 12.63 13.07
C PRO A 48 9.24 14.15 12.84
N LYS A 49 8.52 14.89 13.69
CA LYS A 49 8.30 16.35 13.55
C LYS A 49 9.59 17.16 13.34
N ASN A 50 10.73 16.58 13.74
CA ASN A 50 12.06 17.19 13.71
C ASN A 50 12.83 16.93 12.40
N GLN A 51 12.38 16.02 11.52
CA GLN A 51 13.03 15.72 10.23
C GLN A 51 12.73 16.76 9.14
N LYS A 52 11.70 17.60 9.30
CA LYS A 52 11.43 18.72 8.37
C LYS A 52 12.59 19.70 8.24
N LYS A 53 13.57 19.65 9.16
CA LYS A 53 14.72 20.55 9.21
C LYS A 53 16.02 19.98 8.62
N ILE A 54 16.04 18.70 8.22
CA ILE A 54 17.28 18.02 7.76
C ILE A 54 17.43 18.09 6.23
N PHE A 55 16.33 18.30 5.50
CA PHE A 55 16.31 18.36 4.04
C PHE A 55 15.97 19.76 3.49
N MET A 56 16.07 20.79 4.33
CA MET A 56 15.90 22.21 3.95
C MET A 56 17.17 22.99 4.27
#